data_AF-A0ABD1GDM7-F1
#
_entry.id   AF-A0ABD1GDM7-F1
#
_cell.length_a   1.000
_cell.length_b   1.000
_cell.length_c   1.000
_cell.angle_alpha   90.00
_cell.angle_beta   90.00
_cell.angle_gamma   90.00
#
_symmetry.space_group_name_H-M   'P 1'
#
loop_
_entity.id
_entity.type
_entity.pdbx_description
1 polymer ?
#
loop_
_entity_poly.entity_id
_entity_poly.type
_entity_poly.pdbx_seq_one_letter_code
_entity_poly.pdbx_strand_id
1 'polypeptide(L)'
;MSSIEDEELRRRKLEEALEVKSLRRIISAYLNYPEAAEEDIRRYERCFRKLPLAHKALLSHLPLKFQKLRWCVSQNSYFIFEMLKAFDPPIDMSVDTDIAEDHAIENAPVKRLSSTEMNPHHCQSGSSSTLLHNAKVDELSSGEDGANEASKPETINEEKKIQSLSENVGNCSVASERNGMVKGGDGHNYQSVNNSPPSFSPHCCDGHASPSPDWLDPSLQFHVPLSDVDKVRCIIRNIVRDWAAEGQKERDECYRPILQELDQLFPDRSNDSPPACLVPGAGLGRLALEISCLGFISQGNEFSYYMMICSSFILNYSQISEQWKIYPWIHSNCNSLSDKDQLRPVPIPDIHPASAGITEGFSMCGGDFVEVYNDPSQVGAWDAVVTCFFLDTAHNIVEYIEIISKILKDGGVWINLGPLLYHFADAYNQEDEMSIELSLEDVKRVAFHHGFEIEKESTIATTYTTNQRSMMQNQYYAAFWTMRKKPPTPPSAPDAAVHNV
;
A
#
# COMPACT_ATOMS: atom_id res chain seq x y z
N MET A 1 39.08 0.61 -24.93
CA MET A 1 38.53 -0.48 -24.10
C MET A 1 38.40 0.01 -22.67
N SER A 2 39.51 0.29 -21.96
CA SER A 2 39.43 0.74 -20.54
C SER A 2 38.43 1.88 -20.26
N SER A 3 38.41 2.97 -21.04
CA SER A 3 37.61 4.16 -20.70
C SER A 3 36.11 3.93 -20.50
N ILE A 4 35.50 2.95 -21.19
CA ILE A 4 34.07 2.62 -21.06
C ILE A 4 33.85 1.74 -19.82
N GLU A 5 34.74 0.77 -19.60
CA GLU A 5 34.72 -0.10 -18.41
C GLU A 5 34.95 0.74 -17.13
N ASP A 6 35.87 1.71 -17.18
CA ASP A 6 36.15 2.69 -16.12
C ASP A 6 34.97 3.64 -15.85
N GLU A 7 34.15 3.93 -16.87
CA GLU A 7 32.96 4.81 -16.76
C GLU A 7 31.74 4.05 -16.22
N GLU A 8 31.49 2.84 -16.72
CA GLU A 8 30.42 1.97 -16.23
C GLU A 8 30.67 1.52 -14.77
N LEU A 9 31.92 1.22 -14.40
CA LEU A 9 32.30 0.93 -13.00
C LEU A 9 32.07 2.13 -12.08
N ARG A 10 32.28 3.37 -12.55
CA ARG A 10 31.95 4.59 -11.79
C ARG A 10 30.45 4.78 -11.66
N ARG A 11 29.68 4.52 -12.72
CA ARG A 11 28.21 4.61 -12.70
C ARG A 11 27.61 3.65 -11.68
N ARG A 12 28.01 2.38 -11.70
CA ARG A 12 27.56 1.34 -10.74
C ARG A 12 27.86 1.70 -9.29
N LYS A 13 29.04 2.27 -9.00
CA LYS A 13 29.39 2.74 -7.65
C LYS A 13 28.56 3.95 -7.19
N LEU A 14 28.17 4.81 -8.12
CA LEU A 14 27.28 5.94 -7.82
C LEU A 14 25.84 5.46 -7.58
N GLU A 15 25.37 4.50 -8.38
CA GLU A 15 24.08 3.81 -8.20
C GLU A 15 24.02 3.15 -6.80
N GLU A 16 25.01 2.33 -6.45
CA GLU A 16 25.17 1.69 -5.14
C GLU A 16 25.23 2.70 -3.97
N ALA A 17 26.03 3.78 -4.09
CA ALA A 17 26.12 4.81 -3.05
C ALA A 17 24.80 5.60 -2.85
N LEU A 18 24.04 5.83 -3.93
CA LEU A 18 22.72 6.44 -3.87
C LEU A 18 21.68 5.50 -3.23
N GLU A 19 21.76 4.20 -3.53
CA GLU A 19 20.90 3.18 -2.94
C GLU A 19 21.14 3.05 -1.43
N VAL A 20 22.41 2.94 -1.00
CA VAL A 20 22.81 2.97 0.43
C VAL A 20 22.29 4.25 1.11
N LYS A 21 22.40 5.41 0.45
CA LYS A 21 21.92 6.70 0.97
C LYS A 21 20.39 6.72 1.13
N SER A 22 19.64 6.13 0.20
CA SER A 22 18.18 6.01 0.34
C SER A 22 17.81 5.01 1.42
N LEU A 23 18.42 3.83 1.47
CA LEU A 23 18.16 2.82 2.50
C LEU A 23 18.46 3.35 3.93
N ARG A 24 19.56 4.09 4.12
CA ARG A 24 19.85 4.82 5.38
C ARG A 24 18.73 5.82 5.74
N ARG A 25 18.18 6.55 4.77
CA ARG A 25 17.06 7.50 4.96
C ARG A 25 15.76 6.78 5.34
N ILE A 26 15.47 5.62 4.75
CA ILE A 26 14.27 4.80 5.01
C ILE A 26 14.32 4.16 6.40
N ILE A 27 15.47 3.58 6.77
CA ILE A 27 15.70 3.08 8.12
C ILE A 27 15.54 4.22 9.13
N SER A 28 16.11 5.40 8.84
CA SER A 28 15.91 6.60 9.67
C SER A 28 14.44 6.99 9.80
N ALA A 29 13.62 6.86 8.75
CA ALA A 29 12.18 7.12 8.81
C ALA A 29 11.43 6.13 9.70
N TYR A 30 11.78 4.84 9.66
CA TYR A 30 11.27 3.85 10.60
C TYR A 30 11.70 4.15 12.05
N LEU A 31 12.96 4.55 12.27
CA LEU A 31 13.46 4.93 13.60
C LEU A 31 12.80 6.22 14.15
N ASN A 32 12.46 7.18 13.29
CA ASN A 32 11.80 8.45 13.66
C ASN A 32 10.28 8.33 13.91
N TYR A 33 9.64 7.23 13.51
CA TYR A 33 8.21 6.98 13.72
C TYR A 33 7.68 7.30 15.14
N PRO A 34 8.36 6.89 16.24
CA PRO A 34 7.84 7.11 17.60
C PRO A 34 7.75 8.60 17.97
N GLU A 35 8.74 9.41 17.56
CA GLU A 35 8.75 10.85 17.86
C GLU A 35 7.72 11.60 17.02
N ALA A 36 7.61 11.31 15.72
CA ALA A 36 6.61 11.93 14.86
C ALA A 36 5.17 11.65 15.35
N ALA A 37 4.90 10.42 15.80
CA ALA A 37 3.61 10.04 16.36
C ALA A 37 3.35 10.64 17.76
N GLU A 38 4.38 10.82 18.59
CA GLU A 38 4.27 11.55 19.86
C GLU A 38 4.02 13.06 19.63
N GLU A 39 4.61 13.67 18.60
CA GLU A 39 4.41 15.10 18.32
C GLU A 39 2.97 15.41 17.84
N ASP A 40 2.32 14.46 17.17
CA ASP A 40 0.86 14.50 16.95
C ASP A 40 0.06 14.52 18.26
N ILE A 41 0.42 13.65 19.21
CA ILE A 41 -0.24 13.59 20.52
C ILE A 41 0.01 14.89 21.31
N ARG A 42 1.23 15.43 21.29
CA ARG A 42 1.57 16.74 21.87
C ARG A 42 0.78 17.87 21.20
N ARG A 43 0.57 17.83 19.87
CA ARG A 43 -0.31 18.77 19.15
C ARG A 43 -1.73 18.72 19.69
N TYR A 44 -2.31 17.53 19.87
CA TYR A 44 -3.66 17.37 20.43
C TYR A 44 -3.74 17.85 21.89
N GLU A 45 -2.73 17.55 22.72
CA GLU A 45 -2.64 18.06 24.08
C GLU A 45 -2.51 19.59 24.14
N ARG A 46 -1.71 20.22 23.28
CA ARG A 46 -1.59 21.68 23.18
C ARG A 46 -2.92 22.32 22.80
N CYS A 47 -3.71 21.70 21.93
CA CYS A 47 -5.07 22.14 21.61
C CYS A 47 -6.01 21.99 22.81
N PHE A 48 -6.03 20.83 23.49
CA PHE A 48 -6.84 20.62 24.70
C PHE A 48 -6.48 21.61 25.83
N ARG A 49 -5.18 21.91 26.03
CA ARG A 49 -4.70 22.88 27.02
C ARG A 49 -5.22 24.30 26.78
N LYS A 50 -5.51 24.69 25.53
CA LYS A 50 -6.09 26.00 25.17
C LYS A 50 -7.58 26.15 25.49
N LEU A 51 -8.32 25.05 25.76
CA LEU A 51 -9.76 25.11 25.98
C LEU A 51 -10.15 25.79 27.31
N PRO A 52 -11.33 26.45 27.39
CA PRO A 52 -11.92 26.89 28.66
C PRO A 52 -12.15 25.75 29.66
N LEU A 53 -12.16 26.05 30.95
CA LEU A 53 -12.34 25.03 32.02
C LEU A 53 -13.65 24.24 31.87
N ALA A 54 -14.75 24.88 31.50
CA ALA A 54 -16.03 24.21 31.25
C ALA A 54 -15.93 23.18 30.10
N HIS A 55 -15.21 23.51 29.02
CA HIS A 55 -15.04 22.60 27.88
C HIS A 55 -14.11 21.43 28.25
N LYS A 56 -13.08 21.67 29.07
CA LYS A 56 -12.21 20.63 29.62
C LYS A 56 -12.95 19.64 30.53
N ALA A 57 -13.97 20.10 31.27
CA ALA A 57 -14.81 19.22 32.09
C ALA A 57 -15.66 18.27 31.23
N LEU A 58 -16.30 18.78 30.16
CA LEU A 58 -17.04 17.98 29.19
C LEU A 58 -16.13 16.95 28.46
N LEU A 59 -14.89 17.34 28.18
CA LEU A 59 -13.90 16.52 27.46
C LEU A 59 -12.87 15.86 28.40
N SER A 60 -13.27 15.58 29.63
CA SER A 60 -12.41 15.05 30.72
C SER A 60 -11.79 13.67 30.44
N HIS A 61 -12.27 12.94 29.44
CA HIS A 61 -11.70 11.66 28.98
C HIS A 61 -10.46 11.82 28.10
N LEU A 62 -10.25 12.98 27.45
CA LEU A 62 -9.17 13.16 26.46
C LEU A 62 -7.75 12.96 27.01
N PRO A 63 -7.38 13.38 28.24
CA PRO A 63 -6.07 13.06 28.81
C PRO A 63 -5.79 11.55 28.87
N LEU A 64 -6.80 10.73 29.19
CA LEU A 64 -6.67 9.27 29.18
C LEU A 64 -6.62 8.70 27.75
N LYS A 65 -7.32 9.33 26.79
CA LYS A 65 -7.17 9.00 25.36
C LYS A 65 -5.73 9.23 24.89
N PHE A 66 -5.12 10.36 25.23
CA PHE A 66 -3.74 10.69 24.86
C PHE A 66 -2.72 9.70 25.47
N GLN A 67 -2.94 9.26 26.71
CA GLN A 67 -2.13 8.18 27.32
C GLN A 67 -2.28 6.84 26.57
N LYS A 68 -3.49 6.47 26.16
CA LYS A 68 -3.72 5.25 25.36
C LYS A 68 -3.10 5.33 23.97
N LEU A 69 -3.18 6.50 23.31
CA LEU A 69 -2.51 6.72 22.02
C LEU A 69 -0.99 6.50 22.15
N ARG A 70 -0.34 7.03 23.19
CA ARG A 70 1.10 6.80 23.43
C ARG A 70 1.45 5.32 23.64
N TRP A 71 0.59 4.58 24.33
CA TRP A 71 0.78 3.13 24.48
C TRP A 71 0.61 2.40 23.15
N CYS A 72 -0.38 2.74 22.33
CA CYS A 72 -0.53 2.18 20.98
C CYS A 72 0.66 2.53 20.06
N VAL A 73 1.20 3.75 20.16
CA VAL A 73 2.45 4.13 19.47
C VAL A 73 3.59 3.21 19.91
N SER A 74 3.79 2.97 21.21
CA SER A 74 4.89 2.11 21.66
C SER A 74 4.74 0.64 21.23
N GLN A 75 3.53 0.13 21.03
CA GLN A 75 3.31 -1.19 20.44
C GLN A 75 3.70 -1.22 18.95
N ASN A 76 3.35 -0.18 18.18
CA ASN A 76 3.79 -0.03 16.79
C ASN A 76 5.33 0.14 16.70
N SER A 77 5.94 0.94 17.59
CA SER A 77 7.39 1.10 17.68
C SER A 77 8.09 -0.22 17.99
N TYR A 78 7.55 -1.03 18.90
CA TYR A 78 8.08 -2.36 19.19
C TYR A 78 8.06 -3.27 17.96
N PHE A 79 6.92 -3.36 17.26
CA PHE A 79 6.83 -4.12 16.00
C PHE A 79 7.86 -3.62 14.96
N ILE A 80 7.99 -2.31 14.76
CA ILE A 80 8.97 -1.71 13.83
C ILE A 80 10.41 -2.04 14.23
N PHE A 81 10.75 -2.03 15.53
CA PHE A 81 12.10 -2.35 15.99
C PHE A 81 12.44 -3.84 15.89
N GLU A 82 11.50 -4.76 16.14
CA GLU A 82 11.73 -6.18 15.87
C GLU A 82 11.85 -6.48 14.37
N MET A 83 11.06 -5.79 13.53
CA MET A 83 11.17 -5.83 12.07
C MET A 83 12.54 -5.34 11.58
N LEU A 84 13.04 -4.21 12.09
CA LEU A 84 14.37 -3.68 11.73
C LEU A 84 15.51 -4.58 12.23
N LYS A 85 15.42 -5.18 13.43
CA LYS A 85 16.45 -6.13 13.93
C LYS A 85 16.58 -7.39 13.07
N ALA A 86 15.50 -7.78 12.39
CA ALA A 86 15.43 -8.94 11.51
C ALA A 86 15.72 -8.59 10.03
N PHE A 87 15.89 -7.31 9.71
CA PHE A 87 16.25 -6.88 8.36
C PHE A 87 17.76 -7.03 8.15
N ASP A 88 18.12 -7.82 7.14
CA ASP A 88 19.49 -7.97 6.64
C ASP A 88 19.59 -7.16 5.32
N PRO A 89 20.35 -6.06 5.27
CA PRO A 89 20.47 -5.23 4.08
C PRO A 89 21.08 -6.01 2.89
N PRO A 90 20.54 -5.90 1.67
CA PRO A 90 21.09 -6.60 0.49
C PRO A 90 22.39 -5.98 -0.05
N ILE A 91 22.81 -4.84 0.51
CA ILE A 91 23.94 -4.00 0.08
C ILE A 91 24.81 -3.63 1.28
N ASP A 92 26.11 -3.38 1.06
CA ASP A 92 27.04 -3.05 2.14
C ASP A 92 26.80 -1.64 2.69
N MET A 93 26.12 -1.58 3.84
CA MET A 93 25.78 -0.33 4.52
C MET A 93 26.99 0.43 5.09
N SER A 94 28.21 -0.12 5.01
CA SER A 94 29.46 0.57 5.39
C SER A 94 30.08 1.43 4.28
N VAL A 95 29.55 1.37 3.05
CA VAL A 95 30.05 2.13 1.90
C VAL A 95 30.05 3.65 2.16
N ASP A 96 31.13 4.30 1.72
CA ASP A 96 31.33 5.74 1.77
C ASP A 96 30.39 6.45 0.78
N THR A 97 29.55 7.35 1.31
CA THR A 97 28.53 8.08 0.54
C THR A 97 29.00 9.44 0.01
N ASP A 98 30.19 9.92 0.40
CA ASP A 98 30.65 11.27 0.07
C ASP A 98 30.94 11.42 -1.45
N ILE A 99 31.26 10.31 -2.12
CA ILE A 99 31.40 10.20 -3.59
C ILE A 99 30.12 10.66 -4.32
N ALA A 100 28.95 10.47 -3.72
CA ALA A 100 27.67 10.92 -4.29
C ALA A 100 27.38 12.42 -4.06
N GLU A 101 28.17 13.12 -3.23
CA GLU A 101 27.99 14.54 -2.95
C GLU A 101 28.89 15.41 -3.85
N ASP A 102 30.16 15.04 -4.05
CA ASP A 102 31.08 15.77 -4.96
C ASP A 102 30.55 15.82 -6.41
N HIS A 103 30.05 14.69 -6.94
CA HIS A 103 29.53 14.65 -8.31
C HIS A 103 28.20 15.41 -8.50
N ALA A 104 27.48 15.73 -7.41
CA ALA A 104 26.30 16.61 -7.48
C ALA A 104 26.67 18.10 -7.65
N ILE A 105 27.96 18.45 -7.55
CA ILE A 105 28.46 19.84 -7.65
C ILE A 105 29.05 20.12 -9.04
N GLU A 106 29.73 19.15 -9.68
CA GLU A 106 30.39 19.38 -10.98
C GLU A 106 29.46 19.36 -12.21
N ASN A 107 28.32 18.65 -12.17
CA ASN A 107 27.45 18.45 -13.33
C ASN A 107 26.03 19.00 -13.15
N ALA A 108 25.83 20.26 -13.52
CA ALA A 108 24.52 20.80 -13.93
C ALA A 108 24.55 21.00 -15.47
N PRO A 109 23.52 20.60 -16.24
CA PRO A 109 22.09 20.86 -15.98
C PRO A 109 21.39 19.88 -15.04
N VAL A 110 20.25 20.31 -14.52
CA VAL A 110 19.55 19.64 -13.41
C VAL A 110 18.89 18.33 -13.87
N LYS A 111 19.55 17.21 -13.57
CA LYS A 111 18.83 16.03 -13.07
C LYS A 111 19.06 15.95 -11.56
N ARG A 112 18.13 16.51 -10.79
CA ARG A 112 18.01 16.09 -9.39
C ARG A 112 17.52 14.65 -9.40
N LEU A 113 18.36 13.73 -8.93
CA LEU A 113 17.88 12.49 -8.34
C LEU A 113 17.29 12.84 -6.97
N SER A 114 16.13 13.48 -6.98
CA SER A 114 15.22 13.47 -5.84
C SER A 114 14.90 12.01 -5.53
N SER A 115 14.96 11.64 -4.25
CA SER A 115 14.42 10.35 -3.80
C SER A 115 12.88 10.46 -3.72
N THR A 116 12.23 10.73 -4.87
CA THR A 116 10.79 10.58 -5.09
C THR A 116 10.41 9.11 -5.29
N GLU A 117 10.94 8.26 -4.41
CA GLU A 117 10.43 6.90 -4.26
C GLU A 117 8.92 6.96 -4.01
N MET A 118 8.19 6.01 -4.61
CA MET A 118 6.80 5.63 -4.35
C MET A 118 6.22 6.20 -3.03
N ASN A 119 5.30 7.16 -3.14
CA ASN A 119 4.39 7.49 -2.05
C ASN A 119 3.29 6.43 -2.00
N PRO A 120 3.16 5.57 -0.96
CA PRO A 120 2.15 4.52 -0.91
C PRO A 120 0.77 5.13 -0.62
N HIS A 121 0.18 5.67 -1.69
CA HIS A 121 -0.95 6.59 -1.78
C HIS A 121 -0.87 7.83 -0.88
N HIS A 122 -1.13 8.99 -1.48
CA HIS A 122 -1.56 10.15 -0.72
C HIS A 122 -3.02 9.94 -0.26
N CYS A 123 -3.20 9.09 0.75
CA CYS A 123 -4.48 8.94 1.43
C CYS A 123 -4.89 10.31 1.97
N GLN A 124 -5.88 10.94 1.33
CA GLN A 124 -6.47 12.21 1.76
C GLN A 124 -7.16 12.03 3.12
N SER A 125 -6.35 12.02 4.18
CA SER A 125 -6.80 12.45 5.50
C SER A 125 -7.42 13.82 5.32
N GLY A 126 -8.63 14.02 5.84
CA GLY A 126 -9.41 15.25 5.69
C GLY A 126 -8.77 16.47 6.37
N SER A 127 -7.65 16.93 5.83
CA SER A 127 -6.95 18.15 6.17
C SER A 127 -7.79 19.31 5.62
N SER A 128 -8.66 19.83 6.48
CA SER A 128 -9.54 20.96 6.16
C SER A 128 -8.73 22.24 6.00
N SER A 129 -8.06 22.39 4.85
CA SER A 129 -7.41 23.62 4.39
C SER A 129 -8.48 24.62 3.96
N THR A 130 -9.21 25.17 4.93
CA THR A 130 -10.10 26.30 4.72
C THR A 130 -9.28 27.54 4.31
N LEU A 131 -8.99 27.65 3.02
CA LEU A 131 -8.53 28.88 2.39
C LEU A 131 -9.67 29.90 2.47
N LEU A 132 -9.71 30.61 3.60
CA LEU A 132 -10.52 31.80 3.80
C LEU A 132 -10.01 32.90 2.85
N HIS A 133 -10.50 32.84 1.61
CA HIS A 133 -10.19 33.86 0.61
C HIS A 133 -10.89 35.15 1.01
N ASN A 134 -10.15 36.08 1.61
CA ASN A 134 -10.61 37.44 1.87
C ASN A 134 -10.84 38.15 0.53
N ALA A 135 -12.06 38.03 0.00
CA ALA A 135 -12.53 38.91 -1.06
C ALA A 135 -12.64 40.33 -0.48
N LYS A 136 -11.94 41.29 -1.08
CA LYS A 136 -12.18 42.70 -0.77
C LYS A 136 -13.60 43.07 -1.19
N VAL A 137 -14.25 43.89 -0.36
CA VAL A 137 -15.39 44.68 -0.80
C VAL A 137 -14.83 45.91 -1.51
N ASP A 138 -15.01 45.99 -2.82
CA ASP A 138 -14.90 47.23 -3.58
C ASP A 138 -16.32 47.55 -4.10
N GLU A 139 -16.87 48.68 -3.68
CA GLU A 139 -18.18 49.16 -4.12
C GLU A 139 -18.08 49.78 -5.53
N LEU A 140 -19.00 49.45 -6.45
CA LEU A 140 -19.29 50.33 -7.59
C LEU A 140 -20.71 50.12 -8.15
N SER A 141 -21.43 51.24 -8.12
CA SER A 141 -22.82 51.52 -8.48
C SER A 141 -23.39 50.97 -9.81
N SER A 142 -24.61 50.42 -9.70
CA SER A 142 -25.80 50.63 -10.56
C SER A 142 -25.72 50.64 -12.10
N GLY A 143 -26.56 49.80 -12.71
CA GLY A 143 -27.10 49.94 -14.08
C GLY A 143 -28.44 49.19 -14.19
N GLU A 144 -29.40 49.70 -14.94
CA GLU A 144 -30.79 49.20 -15.01
C GLU A 144 -31.11 48.48 -16.33
N ASP A 145 -32.33 47.88 -16.38
CA ASP A 145 -33.02 47.25 -17.52
C ASP A 145 -32.44 45.95 -18.15
N GLY A 146 -33.27 44.98 -18.54
CA GLY A 146 -34.72 44.90 -18.39
C GLY A 146 -35.39 43.68 -19.07
N ALA A 147 -36.72 43.62 -18.98
CA ALA A 147 -37.67 42.70 -19.62
C ALA A 147 -37.66 41.19 -19.23
N ASN A 148 -38.84 40.71 -18.80
CA ASN A 148 -39.21 39.29 -18.79
C ASN A 148 -39.93 38.94 -20.11
N GLU A 149 -39.87 37.68 -20.54
CA GLU A 149 -41.01 37.04 -21.20
C GLU A 149 -41.06 35.54 -20.82
N ALA A 150 -42.25 34.92 -20.87
CA ALA A 150 -42.48 33.63 -20.22
C ALA A 150 -43.43 32.71 -21.01
N SER A 151 -43.17 31.41 -20.99
CA SER A 151 -44.13 30.39 -21.43
C SER A 151 -44.04 29.08 -20.64
N LYS A 152 -45.20 28.68 -20.09
CA LYS A 152 -45.61 27.31 -19.75
C LYS A 152 -46.41 26.76 -20.95
N PRO A 153 -46.71 25.43 -21.11
CA PRO A 153 -47.12 24.48 -20.07
C PRO A 153 -46.50 23.06 -20.26
N GLU A 154 -46.94 21.92 -19.69
CA GLU A 154 -48.11 21.61 -18.83
C GLU A 154 -47.77 20.54 -17.74
N THR A 155 -48.43 19.38 -17.74
CA THR A 155 -48.26 18.22 -16.83
C THR A 155 -48.97 16.98 -17.44
N ILE A 156 -49.25 15.91 -16.66
CA ILE A 156 -49.96 14.63 -17.00
C ILE A 156 -48.99 13.53 -17.53
N ASN A 157 -48.94 12.29 -17.00
CA ASN A 157 -49.56 11.63 -15.83
C ASN A 157 -48.66 10.48 -15.28
N GLU A 158 -48.71 10.12 -13.98
CA GLU A 158 -49.30 8.88 -13.38
C GLU A 158 -48.71 7.52 -13.86
N GLU A 159 -48.49 6.47 -13.04
CA GLU A 159 -49.18 5.89 -11.86
C GLU A 159 -48.15 5.30 -10.82
N LYS A 160 -48.37 5.27 -9.48
CA LYS A 160 -49.07 4.26 -8.62
C LYS A 160 -48.59 2.80 -8.88
N LYS A 161 -48.42 1.82 -7.96
CA LYS A 161 -48.99 1.36 -6.64
C LYS A 161 -48.07 0.17 -6.14
N ILE A 162 -48.11 -0.53 -5.00
CA ILE A 162 -48.73 -0.54 -3.63
C ILE A 162 -47.81 -1.46 -2.77
N GLN A 163 -47.22 -1.07 -1.62
CA GLN A 163 -47.64 -1.21 -0.19
C GLN A 163 -48.30 -2.54 0.27
N SER A 164 -47.97 -3.01 1.50
CA SER A 164 -48.71 -4.03 2.31
C SER A 164 -48.62 -5.51 1.85
N LEU A 165 -48.73 -6.57 2.69
CA LEU A 165 -48.88 -6.72 4.15
C LEU A 165 -48.47 -8.16 4.61
N SER A 166 -47.94 -8.26 5.85
CA SER A 166 -48.19 -9.27 6.93
C SER A 166 -47.94 -10.80 6.82
N GLU A 167 -47.39 -11.33 7.93
CA GLU A 167 -47.79 -12.59 8.64
C GLU A 167 -47.45 -13.98 8.00
N ASN A 168 -47.25 -15.09 8.75
CA ASN A 168 -47.18 -15.34 10.21
C ASN A 168 -46.39 -16.64 10.57
N VAL A 169 -46.14 -16.84 11.88
CA VAL A 169 -45.83 -18.11 12.61
C VAL A 169 -44.50 -18.86 12.31
N GLY A 170 -43.76 -19.20 13.38
CA GLY A 170 -42.55 -20.04 13.32
C GLY A 170 -41.89 -20.32 14.69
N ASN A 171 -42.70 -20.57 15.73
CA ASN A 171 -42.22 -20.58 17.14
C ASN A 171 -41.65 -21.94 17.57
N CYS A 172 -40.49 -21.98 18.24
CA CYS A 172 -40.04 -23.14 19.02
C CYS A 172 -39.03 -22.77 20.12
N SER A 173 -39.30 -23.14 21.37
CA SER A 173 -38.38 -22.94 22.50
C SER A 173 -38.65 -23.90 23.67
N VAL A 174 -37.68 -24.80 23.94
CA VAL A 174 -37.54 -25.65 25.13
C VAL A 174 -36.02 -25.86 25.28
N ALA A 175 -35.27 -25.27 26.22
CA ALA A 175 -35.29 -25.36 27.69
C ALA A 175 -34.61 -26.62 28.28
N SER A 176 -33.42 -26.39 28.88
CA SER A 176 -32.92 -26.98 30.14
C SER A 176 -32.56 -28.48 30.17
N GLU A 177 -31.77 -29.01 31.12
CA GLU A 177 -31.31 -28.56 32.46
C GLU A 177 -29.76 -28.71 32.64
N ARG A 178 -29.09 -27.92 33.50
CA ARG A 178 -28.50 -28.24 34.85
C ARG A 178 -27.55 -29.46 34.93
N ASN A 179 -26.58 -29.56 35.85
CA ASN A 179 -26.35 -28.84 37.11
C ASN A 179 -24.85 -28.89 37.53
N GLY A 180 -24.39 -28.01 38.43
CA GLY A 180 -23.00 -28.07 38.96
C GLY A 180 -22.56 -26.88 39.80
N MET A 181 -22.99 -26.79 41.06
CA MET A 181 -22.65 -25.69 41.98
C MET A 181 -21.84 -26.17 43.19
N VAL A 182 -20.77 -25.44 43.52
CA VAL A 182 -20.10 -25.47 44.84
C VAL A 182 -19.94 -24.02 45.33
N LYS A 183 -20.00 -23.80 46.65
CA LYS A 183 -19.94 -22.48 47.30
C LYS A 183 -18.75 -22.37 48.26
N GLY A 184 -18.29 -21.14 48.46
CA GLY A 184 -17.34 -20.72 49.48
C GLY A 184 -16.35 -19.69 48.91
N GLY A 185 -15.97 -18.63 49.59
CA GLY A 185 -16.42 -18.16 50.92
C GLY A 185 -15.40 -17.13 51.44
N ASP A 186 -15.88 -15.99 51.94
CA ASP A 186 -15.09 -14.85 52.44
C ASP A 186 -14.14 -14.18 51.39
N GLY A 187 -13.80 -12.88 51.44
CA GLY A 187 -14.38 -11.79 52.22
C GLY A 187 -13.39 -11.07 53.14
N HIS A 188 -12.59 -10.12 52.62
CA HIS A 188 -12.03 -9.01 53.41
C HIS A 188 -11.45 -7.84 52.56
N ASN A 189 -11.62 -6.63 53.10
CA ASN A 189 -10.88 -5.36 52.92
C ASN A 189 -10.54 -4.79 51.52
N TYR A 190 -10.95 -3.53 51.35
CA TYR A 190 -10.26 -2.54 50.51
C TYR A 190 -8.81 -2.33 50.96
N GLN A 191 -7.89 -2.18 50.01
CA GLN A 191 -6.73 -1.28 50.15
C GLN A 191 -6.43 -0.59 48.82
N SER A 192 -6.15 0.71 48.86
CA SER A 192 -5.86 1.52 47.68
C SER A 192 -4.39 1.40 47.30
N VAL A 193 -4.09 1.03 46.05
CA VAL A 193 -2.72 0.99 45.51
C VAL A 193 -2.58 2.07 44.44
N ASN A 194 -1.66 3.00 44.66
CA ASN A 194 -1.37 4.09 43.72
C ASN A 194 -0.50 3.55 42.58
N ASN A 195 -1.10 3.24 41.42
CA ASN A 195 -0.35 2.86 40.23
C ASN A 195 0.22 4.10 39.51
N SER A 196 1.35 4.60 40.01
CA SER A 196 2.29 5.38 39.20
C SER A 196 2.90 4.46 38.11
N PRO A 197 3.13 4.93 36.88
CA PRO A 197 3.82 4.14 35.87
C PRO A 197 5.29 3.91 36.28
N PRO A 198 5.87 2.73 35.99
CA PRO A 198 7.26 2.45 36.32
C PRO A 198 8.21 3.30 35.45
N SER A 199 9.15 3.98 36.09
CA SER A 199 10.28 4.64 35.40
C SER A 199 11.27 3.58 34.91
N PHE A 200 11.57 3.57 33.62
CA PHE A 200 12.62 2.70 33.06
C PHE A 200 13.99 3.06 33.65
N SER A 201 14.74 2.04 34.05
CA SER A 201 16.15 2.13 34.45
C SER A 201 16.91 0.96 33.77
N PRO A 202 17.85 1.22 32.84
CA PRO A 202 18.22 0.24 31.82
C PRO A 202 19.45 -0.62 32.19
N HIS A 203 19.34 -1.53 33.16
CA HIS A 203 20.42 -2.50 33.44
C HIS A 203 19.91 -3.89 33.90
N CYS A 204 20.77 -4.89 33.68
CA CYS A 204 20.72 -6.28 34.17
C CYS A 204 19.74 -7.25 33.49
N CYS A 205 20.09 -7.68 32.28
CA CYS A 205 19.85 -9.06 31.82
C CYS A 205 20.98 -9.53 30.87
N ASP A 206 21.99 -10.20 31.43
CA ASP A 206 23.00 -10.92 30.64
C ASP A 206 22.39 -12.19 30.03
N GLY A 207 22.62 -12.43 28.73
CA GLY A 207 22.13 -13.63 28.07
C GLY A 207 22.06 -13.54 26.54
N HIS A 208 23.22 -13.57 25.87
CA HIS A 208 23.35 -13.77 24.41
C HIS A 208 22.40 -12.94 23.53
N ALA A 209 22.41 -11.62 23.70
CA ALA A 209 22.03 -10.74 22.59
C ALA A 209 23.10 -10.85 21.49
N SER A 210 22.69 -11.10 20.24
CA SER A 210 23.50 -10.74 19.07
C SER A 210 23.82 -9.23 19.14
N PRO A 211 25.00 -8.77 18.69
CA PRO A 211 25.25 -7.34 18.59
C PRO A 211 24.17 -6.71 17.71
N SER A 212 23.58 -5.61 18.18
CA SER A 212 22.73 -4.79 17.31
C SER A 212 23.59 -4.28 16.15
N PRO A 213 23.17 -4.43 14.89
CA PRO A 213 23.91 -3.89 13.75
C PRO A 213 24.27 -2.40 13.95
N ASP A 214 25.48 -1.99 13.58
CA ASP A 214 25.99 -0.64 13.86
C ASP A 214 25.13 0.46 13.21
N TRP A 215 24.43 0.13 12.11
CA TRP A 215 23.48 1.03 11.43
C TRP A 215 22.17 1.27 12.20
N LEU A 216 21.95 0.59 13.33
CA LEU A 216 20.85 0.87 14.28
C LEU A 216 21.26 1.79 15.45
N ASP A 217 22.50 2.31 15.50
CA ASP A 217 22.91 3.27 16.53
C ASP A 217 21.99 4.51 16.53
N PRO A 218 21.33 4.86 17.65
CA PRO A 218 20.58 6.10 17.78
C PRO A 218 21.37 7.38 17.44
N SER A 219 22.70 7.36 17.46
CA SER A 219 23.53 8.50 17.01
C SER A 219 23.40 8.77 15.50
N LEU A 220 23.00 7.77 14.71
CA LEU A 220 22.76 7.85 13.26
C LEU A 220 21.31 8.26 12.91
N GLN A 221 20.52 8.74 13.88
CA GLN A 221 19.16 9.25 13.62
C GLN A 221 19.20 10.59 12.89
N PHE A 222 19.34 10.54 11.57
CA PHE A 222 19.17 11.70 10.70
C PHE A 222 17.77 12.30 10.83
N HIS A 223 17.67 13.63 10.79
CA HIS A 223 16.39 14.33 10.78
C HIS A 223 15.71 14.19 9.42
N VAL A 224 14.84 13.20 9.29
CA VAL A 224 14.10 12.92 8.05
C VAL A 224 12.89 13.86 7.86
N PRO A 225 12.56 14.23 6.62
CA PRO A 225 11.28 14.83 6.27
C PRO A 225 10.07 14.04 6.79
N LEU A 226 9.04 14.75 7.28
CA LEU A 226 7.81 14.11 7.79
C LEU A 226 7.09 13.25 6.73
N SER A 227 7.25 13.57 5.44
CA SER A 227 6.76 12.75 4.31
C SER A 227 7.21 11.29 4.39
N ASP A 228 8.44 11.07 4.86
CA ASP A 228 9.08 9.75 4.89
C ASP A 228 8.52 8.92 6.05
N VAL A 229 8.24 9.57 7.17
CA VAL A 229 7.54 8.96 8.31
C VAL A 229 6.05 8.76 8.02
N ASP A 230 5.46 9.59 7.15
CA ASP A 230 4.12 9.34 6.60
C ASP A 230 4.07 8.11 5.69
N LYS A 231 5.14 7.79 4.92
CA LYS A 231 5.27 6.49 4.23
C LYS A 231 5.26 5.33 5.22
N VAL A 232 5.99 5.42 6.34
CA VAL A 232 5.92 4.40 7.42
C VAL A 232 4.49 4.25 7.95
N ARG A 233 3.78 5.36 8.18
CA ARG A 233 2.35 5.33 8.57
C ARG A 233 1.47 4.70 7.48
N CYS A 234 1.82 4.79 6.20
CA CYS A 234 1.17 4.05 5.11
C CYS A 234 1.47 2.55 5.15
N ILE A 235 2.70 2.13 5.41
CA ILE A 235 3.05 0.70 5.53
C ILE A 235 2.22 0.04 6.63
N ILE A 236 2.09 0.66 7.82
CA ILE A 236 1.27 0.09 8.92
C ILE A 236 -0.19 -0.14 8.49
N ARG A 237 -0.73 0.63 7.52
CA ARG A 237 -2.07 0.40 6.95
C ARG A 237 -2.07 -0.67 5.85
N ASN A 238 -1.03 -0.75 5.02
CA ASN A 238 -0.86 -1.83 4.03
C ASN A 238 -0.76 -3.22 4.68
N ILE A 239 -0.14 -3.31 5.86
CA ILE A 239 -0.14 -4.54 6.67
C ILE A 239 -1.58 -5.00 6.98
N VAL A 240 -2.54 -4.08 7.16
CA VAL A 240 -3.95 -4.46 7.37
C VAL A 240 -4.54 -5.09 6.12
N ARG A 241 -4.33 -4.46 4.95
CA ARG A 241 -4.80 -4.96 3.65
C ARG A 241 -4.29 -6.36 3.39
N ASP A 242 -2.98 -6.57 3.49
CA ASP A 242 -2.33 -7.81 3.05
C ASP A 242 -2.27 -8.91 4.12
N TRP A 243 -2.19 -8.56 5.41
CA TRP A 243 -1.84 -9.51 6.47
C TRP A 243 -2.73 -9.48 7.71
N ALA A 244 -3.86 -8.76 7.68
CA ALA A 244 -4.88 -8.85 8.73
C ALA A 244 -6.22 -9.39 8.20
N ALA A 245 -6.95 -10.08 9.08
CA ALA A 245 -8.33 -10.51 8.79
C ALA A 245 -9.27 -9.32 8.58
N GLU A 246 -8.96 -8.13 9.13
CA GLU A 246 -9.70 -6.89 8.88
C GLU A 246 -9.58 -6.41 7.40
N GLY A 247 -8.50 -6.78 6.71
CA GLY A 247 -8.30 -6.54 5.28
C GLY A 247 -8.93 -7.59 4.35
N GLN A 248 -9.46 -8.70 4.87
CA GLN A 248 -9.97 -9.81 4.04
C GLN A 248 -11.04 -9.34 3.04
N LYS A 249 -11.92 -8.40 3.40
CA LYS A 249 -12.89 -7.81 2.46
C LYS A 249 -12.21 -7.14 1.26
N GLU A 250 -11.11 -6.42 1.50
CA GLU A 250 -10.41 -5.67 0.45
C GLU A 250 -9.63 -6.61 -0.49
N ARG A 251 -9.11 -7.72 0.05
CA ARG A 251 -8.54 -8.84 -0.73
C ARG A 251 -9.62 -9.67 -1.45
N ASP A 252 -10.80 -9.80 -0.88
CA ASP A 252 -11.97 -10.43 -1.50
C ASP A 252 -12.49 -9.63 -2.70
N GLU A 253 -12.32 -8.30 -2.68
CA GLU A 253 -12.66 -7.38 -3.77
C GLU A 253 -11.52 -7.23 -4.79
N CYS A 254 -10.24 -7.40 -4.41
CA CYS A 254 -9.09 -7.27 -5.32
C CYS A 254 -8.43 -8.58 -5.77
N TYR A 255 -8.03 -9.43 -4.84
CA TYR A 255 -7.19 -10.61 -5.12
C TYR A 255 -8.02 -11.80 -5.57
N ARG A 256 -9.21 -12.03 -4.99
CA ARG A 256 -10.09 -13.14 -5.39
C ARG A 256 -10.44 -13.15 -6.89
N PRO A 257 -10.84 -12.02 -7.53
CA PRO A 257 -11.11 -12.00 -8.98
C PRO A 257 -9.91 -12.43 -9.82
N ILE A 258 -8.70 -11.99 -9.45
CA ILE A 258 -7.44 -12.36 -10.12
C ILE A 258 -7.13 -13.84 -9.94
N LEU A 259 -7.22 -14.35 -8.70
CA LEU A 259 -6.96 -15.76 -8.36
C LEU A 259 -7.95 -16.70 -9.06
N GLN A 260 -9.23 -16.32 -9.15
CA GLN A 260 -10.25 -17.08 -9.88
C GLN A 260 -10.02 -17.07 -11.40
N GLU A 261 -9.44 -15.99 -11.94
CA GLU A 261 -9.10 -15.90 -13.35
C GLU A 261 -7.90 -16.79 -13.69
N LEU A 262 -6.83 -16.73 -12.89
CA LEU A 262 -5.67 -17.62 -13.02
C LEU A 262 -6.08 -19.11 -12.95
N ASP A 263 -6.98 -19.46 -12.04
CA ASP A 263 -7.46 -20.83 -11.90
C ASP A 263 -8.30 -21.30 -13.12
N GLN A 264 -9.06 -20.39 -13.74
CA GLN A 264 -9.84 -20.66 -14.96
C GLN A 264 -8.97 -20.75 -16.22
N LEU A 265 -7.91 -19.96 -16.31
CA LEU A 265 -7.03 -19.90 -17.48
C LEU A 265 -5.96 -21.00 -17.50
N PHE A 266 -5.59 -21.51 -16.33
CA PHE A 266 -4.59 -22.58 -16.17
C PHE A 266 -5.17 -23.74 -15.34
N PRO A 267 -6.19 -24.49 -15.79
CA PRO A 267 -6.79 -25.55 -14.98
C PRO A 267 -5.87 -26.75 -14.77
N ASP A 268 -5.12 -27.17 -15.80
CA ASP A 268 -4.31 -28.39 -15.81
C ASP A 268 -2.85 -28.14 -15.35
N ARG A 269 -2.66 -27.56 -14.15
CA ARG A 269 -1.31 -27.23 -13.62
C ARG A 269 -0.55 -28.50 -13.24
N SER A 270 0.68 -28.63 -13.73
CA SER A 270 1.60 -29.72 -13.38
C SER A 270 2.60 -29.28 -12.32
N ASN A 271 2.88 -30.14 -11.35
CA ASN A 271 3.97 -29.92 -10.39
C ASN A 271 5.36 -30.00 -11.06
N ASP A 272 5.50 -30.77 -12.14
CA ASP A 272 6.77 -30.94 -12.87
C ASP A 272 7.08 -29.76 -13.80
N SER A 273 6.06 -28.98 -14.16
CA SER A 273 6.19 -27.76 -14.97
C SER A 273 5.04 -26.80 -14.63
N PRO A 274 5.12 -26.08 -13.50
CA PRO A 274 4.09 -25.13 -13.10
C PRO A 274 4.20 -23.83 -13.90
N PRO A 275 3.08 -23.16 -14.24
CA PRO A 275 3.10 -21.88 -14.93
C PRO A 275 3.79 -20.79 -14.09
N ALA A 276 4.55 -19.92 -14.75
CA ALA A 276 5.24 -18.79 -14.15
C ALA A 276 4.40 -17.51 -14.19
N CYS A 277 4.15 -16.92 -13.02
CA CYS A 277 3.40 -15.67 -12.85
C CYS A 277 4.27 -14.59 -12.20
N LEU A 278 4.34 -13.42 -12.83
CA LEU A 278 4.95 -12.21 -12.26
C LEU A 278 3.88 -11.29 -11.66
N VAL A 279 4.17 -10.67 -10.52
CA VAL A 279 3.31 -9.67 -9.87
C VAL A 279 4.13 -8.38 -9.66
N PRO A 280 4.13 -7.44 -10.61
CA PRO A 280 4.75 -6.12 -10.43
C PRO A 280 3.99 -5.28 -9.38
N GLY A 281 4.71 -4.54 -8.54
CA GLY A 281 4.13 -3.76 -7.44
C GLY A 281 3.52 -4.65 -6.34
N ALA A 282 4.20 -5.73 -5.99
CA ALA A 282 3.69 -6.74 -5.07
C ALA A 282 3.52 -6.29 -3.62
N GLY A 283 4.04 -5.12 -3.21
CA GLY A 283 3.85 -4.55 -1.88
C GLY A 283 4.35 -5.47 -0.77
N LEU A 284 3.44 -5.94 0.08
CA LEU A 284 3.75 -6.86 1.18
C LEU A 284 3.63 -8.34 0.77
N GLY A 285 3.59 -8.63 -0.54
CA GLY A 285 3.74 -9.97 -1.11
C GLY A 285 2.52 -10.88 -1.04
N ARG A 286 1.39 -10.43 -0.47
CA ARG A 286 0.23 -11.32 -0.21
C ARG A 286 -0.35 -11.93 -1.47
N LEU A 287 -0.54 -11.15 -2.53
CA LEU A 287 -1.09 -11.64 -3.80
C LEU A 287 -0.14 -12.64 -4.47
N ALA A 288 1.17 -12.35 -4.48
CA ALA A 288 2.17 -13.28 -5.02
C ALA A 288 2.22 -14.60 -4.23
N LEU A 289 2.05 -14.55 -2.90
CA LEU A 289 1.95 -15.75 -2.06
C LEU A 289 0.66 -16.54 -2.35
N GLU A 290 -0.51 -15.89 -2.43
CA GLU A 290 -1.77 -16.59 -2.75
C GLU A 290 -1.76 -17.19 -4.17
N ILE A 291 -1.08 -16.56 -5.13
CA ILE A 291 -0.82 -17.13 -6.47
C ILE A 291 0.10 -18.36 -6.39
N SER A 292 1.15 -18.32 -5.56
CA SER A 292 1.97 -19.52 -5.33
C SER A 292 1.16 -20.67 -4.73
N CYS A 293 0.26 -20.38 -3.78
CA CYS A 293 -0.63 -21.37 -3.16
C CYS A 293 -1.64 -22.00 -4.15
N LEU A 294 -1.87 -21.41 -5.33
CA LEU A 294 -2.61 -22.06 -6.41
C LEU A 294 -1.78 -23.08 -7.20
N GLY A 295 -0.46 -23.17 -7.00
CA GLY A 295 0.44 -24.04 -7.76
C GLY A 295 1.13 -23.35 -8.94
N PHE A 296 1.42 -22.06 -8.83
CA PHE A 296 2.26 -21.32 -9.79
C PHE A 296 3.69 -21.17 -9.27
N ILE A 297 4.67 -21.09 -10.16
CA ILE A 297 5.93 -20.40 -9.87
C ILE A 297 5.56 -18.91 -9.82
N SER A 298 5.77 -18.24 -8.69
CA SER A 298 5.21 -16.92 -8.42
C SER A 298 6.28 -15.96 -7.92
N GLN A 299 6.49 -14.88 -8.66
CA GLN A 299 7.43 -13.83 -8.27
C GLN A 299 6.68 -12.52 -8.04
N GLY A 300 6.78 -11.98 -6.83
CA GLY A 300 6.47 -10.57 -6.61
C GLY A 300 7.67 -9.70 -6.97
N ASN A 301 7.44 -8.52 -7.56
CA ASN A 301 8.45 -7.49 -7.72
C ASN A 301 8.06 -6.25 -6.91
N GLU A 302 9.01 -5.65 -6.21
CA GLU A 302 8.82 -4.44 -5.42
C GLU A 302 10.11 -3.59 -5.42
N PHE A 303 9.97 -2.29 -5.60
CA PHE A 303 11.10 -1.34 -5.57
C PHE A 303 11.21 -0.61 -4.22
N SER A 304 10.09 -0.40 -3.54
CA SER A 304 10.07 0.37 -2.30
C SER A 304 10.67 -0.41 -1.15
N TYR A 305 11.86 -0.03 -0.71
CA TYR A 305 12.48 -0.56 0.51
C TYR A 305 11.58 -0.45 1.75
N TYR A 306 10.67 0.54 1.81
CA TYR A 306 9.62 0.59 2.84
C TYR A 306 8.75 -0.68 2.84
N MET A 307 8.28 -1.11 1.67
CA MET A 307 7.53 -2.36 1.50
C MET A 307 8.42 -3.57 1.72
N MET A 308 9.61 -3.63 1.11
CA MET A 308 10.49 -4.81 1.17
C MET A 308 10.92 -5.18 2.60
N ILE A 309 11.31 -4.21 3.44
CA ILE A 309 11.68 -4.44 4.84
C ILE A 309 10.53 -5.13 5.60
N CYS A 310 9.30 -4.62 5.42
CA CYS A 310 8.12 -5.16 6.08
C CYS A 310 7.64 -6.50 5.49
N SER A 311 7.73 -6.64 4.16
CA SER A 311 7.39 -7.85 3.40
C SER A 311 8.28 -9.02 3.82
N SER A 312 9.60 -8.82 3.81
CA SER A 312 10.58 -9.81 4.27
C SER A 312 10.35 -10.23 5.71
N PHE A 313 10.08 -9.29 6.62
CA PHE A 313 9.80 -9.62 8.02
C PHE A 313 8.53 -10.48 8.18
N ILE A 314 7.43 -10.10 7.52
CA ILE A 314 6.18 -10.86 7.64
C ILE A 314 6.33 -12.25 7.01
N LEU A 315 6.89 -12.35 5.81
CA LEU A 315 7.04 -13.60 5.06
C LEU A 315 8.04 -14.58 5.72
N ASN A 316 9.18 -14.09 6.18
CA ASN A 316 10.32 -14.94 6.59
C ASN A 316 10.46 -15.13 8.11
N TYR A 317 9.98 -14.18 8.92
CA TYR A 317 10.21 -14.19 10.38
C TYR A 317 8.95 -14.43 11.23
N SER A 318 7.74 -14.32 10.66
CA SER A 318 6.52 -14.74 11.35
C SER A 318 6.52 -16.26 11.58
N GLN A 319 6.26 -16.70 12.81
CA GLN A 319 6.29 -18.11 13.22
C GLN A 319 4.89 -18.73 13.39
N ILE A 320 3.87 -17.89 13.65
CA ILE A 320 2.47 -18.28 13.82
C ILE A 320 1.54 -17.16 13.33
N SER A 321 0.27 -17.50 13.08
CA SER A 321 -0.78 -16.49 12.87
C SER A 321 -1.07 -15.70 14.17
N GLU A 322 -1.49 -14.45 14.03
CA GLU A 322 -1.79 -13.48 15.10
C GLU A 322 -0.63 -13.21 16.10
N GLN A 323 0.61 -13.50 15.72
CA GLN A 323 1.82 -13.28 16.53
C GLN A 323 1.97 -11.83 17.02
N TRP A 324 1.66 -10.85 16.16
CA TRP A 324 1.85 -9.42 16.43
C TRP A 324 0.51 -8.69 16.48
N LYS A 325 0.48 -7.53 17.16
CA LYS A 325 -0.71 -6.67 17.27
C LYS A 325 -0.34 -5.22 17.03
N ILE A 326 -0.75 -4.70 15.88
CA ILE A 326 -0.50 -3.33 15.44
C ILE A 326 -1.73 -2.43 15.66
N TYR A 327 -1.50 -1.12 15.66
CA TYR A 327 -2.49 -0.07 15.88
C TYR A 327 -2.46 0.92 14.69
N PRO A 328 -2.94 0.50 13.50
CA PRO A 328 -2.82 1.27 12.25
C PRO A 328 -3.61 2.60 12.26
N TRP A 329 -4.68 2.67 13.04
CA TRP A 329 -5.68 3.74 12.95
C TRP A 329 -5.42 4.93 13.87
N ILE A 330 -4.39 4.88 14.72
CA ILE A 330 -4.14 5.91 15.76
C ILE A 330 -3.74 7.28 15.21
N HIS A 331 -3.20 7.31 13.99
CA HIS A 331 -2.57 8.47 13.36
C HIS A 331 -3.54 9.61 12.99
N SER A 332 -4.86 9.36 13.01
CA SER A 332 -5.88 10.38 12.73
C SER A 332 -6.94 10.45 13.81
N ASN A 333 -7.25 11.67 14.26
CA ASN A 333 -8.39 11.96 15.16
C ASN A 333 -9.69 12.28 14.38
N CYS A 334 -9.65 12.36 13.05
CA CYS A 334 -10.82 12.69 12.24
C CYS A 334 -11.69 11.45 11.99
N ASN A 335 -12.95 11.68 11.61
CA ASN A 335 -13.87 10.67 11.04
C ASN A 335 -14.01 9.36 11.83
N SER A 336 -13.80 9.40 13.15
CA SER A 336 -13.86 8.23 14.03
C SER A 336 -15.18 8.19 14.79
N LEU A 337 -15.95 7.11 14.64
CA LEU A 337 -17.21 6.91 15.37
C LEU A 337 -17.02 6.79 16.89
N SER A 338 -15.88 6.24 17.33
CA SER A 338 -15.50 6.22 18.75
C SER A 338 -13.99 6.13 18.96
N ASP A 339 -13.53 6.52 20.16
CA ASP A 339 -12.15 6.29 20.62
C ASP A 339 -11.74 4.81 20.54
N LYS A 340 -12.68 3.87 20.68
CA LYS A 340 -12.40 2.42 20.60
C LYS A 340 -12.02 1.99 19.19
N ASP A 341 -12.54 2.67 18.16
CA ASP A 341 -12.26 2.32 16.77
C ASP A 341 -10.91 2.87 16.31
N GLN A 342 -10.49 4.03 16.82
CA GLN A 342 -9.14 4.57 16.63
C GLN A 342 -8.07 3.76 17.39
N LEU A 343 -8.38 3.33 18.63
CA LEU A 343 -7.46 2.61 19.53
C LEU A 343 -7.51 1.07 19.39
N ARG A 344 -8.16 0.52 18.35
CA ARG A 344 -8.30 -0.94 18.23
C ARG A 344 -6.97 -1.61 17.83
N PRO A 345 -6.59 -2.73 18.46
CA PRO A 345 -5.54 -3.59 17.94
C PRO A 345 -6.02 -4.32 16.68
N VAL A 346 -5.10 -4.61 15.77
CA VAL A 346 -5.29 -5.48 14.61
C VAL A 346 -4.23 -6.60 14.71
N PRO A 347 -4.62 -7.88 14.83
CA PRO A 347 -3.67 -9.00 14.91
C PRO A 347 -3.17 -9.42 13.52
N ILE A 348 -1.88 -9.78 13.44
CA ILE A 348 -1.17 -10.14 12.19
C ILE A 348 -0.07 -11.19 12.46
N PRO A 349 0.40 -11.93 11.42
CA PRO A 349 -0.30 -12.12 10.16
C PRO A 349 -1.54 -13.02 10.38
N ASP A 350 -2.58 -12.87 9.57
CA ASP A 350 -3.82 -13.68 9.72
C ASP A 350 -3.67 -15.13 9.23
N ILE A 351 -2.70 -15.38 8.35
CA ILE A 351 -2.17 -16.70 8.01
C ILE A 351 -0.67 -16.75 8.32
N HIS A 352 -0.14 -17.92 8.67
CA HIS A 352 1.31 -18.11 8.82
C HIS A 352 1.93 -18.40 7.42
N PRO A 353 2.79 -17.52 6.86
CA PRO A 353 3.20 -17.63 5.45
C PRO A 353 3.92 -18.94 5.10
N ALA A 354 4.87 -19.38 5.93
CA ALA A 354 5.63 -20.61 5.69
C ALA A 354 4.81 -21.90 5.83
N SER A 355 3.54 -21.82 6.25
CA SER A 355 2.58 -22.94 6.18
C SER A 355 1.31 -22.61 5.40
N ALA A 356 1.35 -21.62 4.50
CA ALA A 356 0.21 -21.24 3.67
C ALA A 356 -0.06 -22.20 2.49
N GLY A 357 0.92 -23.05 2.14
CA GLY A 357 0.85 -23.95 0.98
C GLY A 357 1.58 -23.45 -0.27
N ILE A 358 2.55 -22.54 -0.12
CA ILE A 358 3.39 -22.05 -1.21
C ILE A 358 4.19 -23.19 -1.88
N THR A 359 4.45 -23.04 -3.18
CA THR A 359 5.41 -23.85 -3.93
C THR A 359 6.85 -23.43 -3.63
N GLU A 360 7.82 -24.30 -3.95
CA GLU A 360 9.25 -23.93 -3.98
C GLU A 360 9.57 -22.79 -4.97
N GLY A 361 8.66 -22.46 -5.88
CA GLY A 361 8.77 -21.35 -6.83
C GLY A 361 8.26 -19.99 -6.33
N PHE A 362 7.99 -19.79 -5.03
CA PHE A 362 7.65 -18.47 -4.50
C PHE A 362 8.90 -17.60 -4.30
N SER A 363 8.89 -16.36 -4.79
CA SER A 363 10.00 -15.42 -4.64
C SER A 363 9.54 -13.95 -4.60
N MET A 364 10.41 -13.08 -4.06
CA MET A 364 10.28 -11.62 -4.14
C MET A 364 11.56 -11.05 -4.76
N CYS A 365 11.43 -10.20 -5.78
CA CYS A 365 12.53 -9.54 -6.47
C CYS A 365 12.53 -8.03 -6.12
N GLY A 366 13.64 -7.56 -5.55
CA GLY A 366 13.88 -6.14 -5.29
C GLY A 366 14.42 -5.43 -6.52
N GLY A 367 13.84 -4.27 -6.85
CA GLY A 367 14.28 -3.42 -7.95
C GLY A 367 13.13 -2.79 -8.72
N ASP A 368 13.42 -1.80 -9.56
CA ASP A 368 12.40 -1.18 -10.42
C ASP A 368 11.93 -2.16 -11.52
N PHE A 369 10.65 -2.08 -11.87
CA PHE A 369 10.04 -2.98 -12.85
C PHE A 369 10.65 -2.83 -14.25
N VAL A 370 10.96 -1.59 -14.68
CA VAL A 370 11.59 -1.32 -15.98
C VAL A 370 13.02 -1.84 -15.97
N GLU A 371 13.80 -1.53 -14.94
CA GLU A 371 15.20 -1.94 -14.87
C GLU A 371 15.38 -3.47 -14.80
N VAL A 372 14.57 -4.16 -13.99
CA VAL A 372 14.64 -5.62 -13.83
C VAL A 372 14.07 -6.37 -15.05
N TYR A 373 12.89 -5.98 -15.54
CA TYR A 373 12.16 -6.79 -16.54
C TYR A 373 12.36 -6.37 -17.99
N ASN A 374 13.09 -5.27 -18.25
CA ASN A 374 13.55 -4.95 -19.61
C ASN A 374 14.83 -5.73 -20.01
N ASP A 375 15.43 -6.53 -19.12
CA ASP A 375 16.58 -7.39 -19.45
C ASP A 375 16.26 -8.45 -20.53
N PRO A 376 17.16 -8.74 -21.48
CA PRO A 376 16.93 -9.74 -22.54
C PRO A 376 16.60 -11.16 -22.06
N SER A 377 16.98 -11.56 -20.84
CA SER A 377 16.64 -12.87 -20.27
C SER A 377 15.15 -13.04 -19.95
N GLN A 378 14.41 -11.93 -19.79
CA GLN A 378 13.01 -11.93 -19.41
C GLN A 378 12.05 -12.07 -20.60
N VAL A 379 12.56 -11.95 -21.84
CA VAL A 379 11.77 -12.03 -23.08
C VAL A 379 11.10 -13.39 -23.20
N GLY A 380 9.76 -13.41 -23.17
CA GLY A 380 8.99 -14.66 -23.24
C GLY A 380 9.20 -15.62 -22.07
N ALA A 381 9.61 -15.13 -20.89
CA ALA A 381 9.82 -15.98 -19.71
C ALA A 381 8.51 -16.34 -18.98
N TRP A 382 7.50 -15.48 -19.02
CA TRP A 382 6.34 -15.55 -18.12
C TRP A 382 5.06 -16.04 -18.82
N ASP A 383 4.30 -16.93 -18.16
CA ASP A 383 3.00 -17.40 -18.66
C ASP A 383 1.88 -16.40 -18.30
N ALA A 384 2.01 -15.76 -17.15
CA ALA A 384 1.10 -14.73 -16.67
C ALA A 384 1.84 -13.51 -16.08
N VAL A 385 1.27 -12.32 -16.25
CA VAL A 385 1.63 -11.11 -15.51
C VAL A 385 0.36 -10.56 -14.86
N VAL A 386 0.47 -10.21 -13.57
CA VAL A 386 -0.65 -9.77 -12.73
C VAL A 386 -0.34 -8.40 -12.16
N THR A 387 -1.09 -7.37 -12.57
CA THR A 387 -0.93 -6.00 -12.07
C THR A 387 -2.12 -5.61 -11.19
N CYS A 388 -1.87 -5.27 -9.92
CA CYS A 388 -2.93 -4.90 -8.97
C CYS A 388 -2.60 -3.57 -8.29
N PHE A 389 -3.31 -2.49 -8.64
CA PHE A 389 -2.98 -1.11 -8.20
C PHE A 389 -1.53 -0.71 -8.53
N PHE A 390 -1.09 -0.97 -9.76
CA PHE A 390 0.30 -0.79 -10.22
C PHE A 390 0.46 0.08 -11.47
N LEU A 391 -0.43 0.00 -12.47
CA LEU A 391 -0.20 0.68 -13.76
C LEU A 391 -0.12 2.21 -13.66
N ASP A 392 -0.77 2.76 -12.63
CA ASP A 392 -0.81 4.18 -12.30
C ASP A 392 0.37 4.65 -11.42
N THR A 393 1.32 3.77 -11.09
CA THR A 393 2.60 4.11 -10.46
C THR A 393 3.69 4.46 -11.48
N ALA A 394 3.41 4.35 -12.78
CA ALA A 394 4.38 4.60 -13.84
C ALA A 394 4.60 6.10 -14.10
N HIS A 395 5.86 6.51 -14.28
CA HIS A 395 6.18 7.76 -14.99
C HIS A 395 5.72 7.70 -16.45
N ASN A 396 5.88 6.53 -17.09
CA ASN A 396 5.50 6.26 -18.46
C ASN A 396 4.76 4.92 -18.56
N ILE A 397 3.42 4.96 -18.53
CA ILE A 397 2.58 3.76 -18.60
C ILE A 397 2.73 2.98 -19.92
N VAL A 398 3.20 3.62 -21.00
CA VAL A 398 3.43 2.94 -22.29
C VAL A 398 4.58 1.93 -22.19
N GLU A 399 5.66 2.30 -21.51
CA GLU A 399 6.84 1.45 -21.29
C GLU A 399 6.52 0.27 -20.38
N TYR A 400 5.67 0.45 -19.36
CA TYR A 400 5.12 -0.67 -18.58
C TYR A 400 4.37 -1.66 -19.49
N ILE A 401 3.50 -1.19 -20.39
CA ILE A 401 2.73 -2.06 -21.30
C ILE A 401 3.63 -2.75 -22.33
N GLU A 402 4.64 -2.05 -22.86
CA GLU A 402 5.64 -2.62 -23.76
C GLU A 402 6.40 -3.77 -23.08
N ILE A 403 6.86 -3.57 -21.85
CA ILE A 403 7.62 -4.58 -21.09
C ILE A 403 6.73 -5.76 -20.73
N ILE A 404 5.48 -5.54 -20.27
CA ILE A 404 4.52 -6.63 -20.01
C ILE A 404 4.30 -7.48 -21.28
N SER A 405 4.19 -6.87 -22.47
CA SER A 405 4.13 -7.62 -23.74
C SER A 405 5.44 -8.34 -24.08
N LYS A 406 6.60 -7.69 -23.87
CA LYS A 406 7.93 -8.26 -24.14
C LYS A 406 8.19 -9.53 -23.30
N ILE A 407 7.87 -9.50 -22.01
CA ILE A 407 8.23 -10.58 -21.08
C ILE A 407 7.23 -11.74 -21.05
N LEU A 408 5.99 -11.52 -21.48
CA LEU A 408 5.02 -12.59 -21.66
C LEU A 408 5.40 -13.52 -22.82
N LYS A 409 5.17 -14.82 -22.61
CA LYS A 409 5.17 -15.84 -23.67
C LYS A 409 4.11 -15.52 -24.72
N ASP A 410 4.31 -16.01 -25.95
CA ASP A 410 3.29 -15.97 -26.98
C ASP A 410 2.07 -16.79 -26.55
N GLY A 411 0.88 -16.19 -26.53
CA GLY A 411 -0.32 -16.77 -25.92
C GLY A 411 -0.42 -16.61 -24.39
N GLY A 412 0.58 -16.02 -23.73
CA GLY A 412 0.56 -15.67 -22.31
C GLY A 412 -0.42 -14.54 -21.97
N VAL A 413 -0.75 -14.40 -20.69
CA VAL A 413 -1.87 -13.55 -20.23
C VAL A 413 -1.45 -12.43 -19.29
N TRP A 414 -2.08 -11.26 -19.47
CA TRP A 414 -2.00 -10.14 -18.56
C TRP A 414 -3.36 -9.94 -17.88
N ILE A 415 -3.37 -10.06 -16.55
CA ILE A 415 -4.56 -9.80 -15.73
C ILE A 415 -4.30 -8.50 -14.95
N ASN A 416 -5.21 -7.54 -15.03
CA ASN A 416 -5.12 -6.28 -14.29
C ASN A 416 -6.31 -6.09 -13.36
N LEU A 417 -6.08 -5.45 -12.20
CA LEU A 417 -7.10 -4.80 -11.39
C LEU A 417 -6.56 -3.49 -10.82
N GLY A 418 -7.05 -2.34 -11.29
CA GLY A 418 -6.63 -1.06 -10.71
C GLY A 418 -7.45 0.15 -11.14
N PRO A 419 -7.37 1.27 -10.40
CA PRO A 419 -7.78 2.58 -10.87
C PRO A 419 -6.73 3.15 -11.86
N LEU A 420 -6.87 4.43 -12.22
CA LEU A 420 -5.84 5.22 -12.90
C LEU A 420 -5.60 6.52 -12.10
N LEU A 421 -5.05 6.39 -10.90
CA LEU A 421 -4.67 7.48 -10.01
C LEU A 421 -3.15 7.75 -10.15
N TYR A 422 -2.78 8.41 -11.25
CA TYR A 422 -1.38 8.64 -11.63
C TYR A 422 -0.56 9.31 -10.52
N HIS A 423 0.47 8.63 -10.04
CA HIS A 423 1.19 9.00 -8.82
C HIS A 423 1.97 10.32 -8.92
N PHE A 424 2.32 10.74 -10.14
CA PHE A 424 3.13 11.93 -10.42
C PHE A 424 2.32 13.12 -11.01
N ALA A 425 1.02 12.96 -11.25
CA ALA A 425 0.19 14.02 -11.87
C ALA A 425 0.06 15.31 -11.04
N ASP A 426 0.17 15.21 -9.71
CA ASP A 426 0.15 16.34 -8.77
C ASP A 426 1.56 16.90 -8.45
N ALA A 427 2.60 16.50 -9.19
CA ALA A 427 4.02 16.84 -8.91
C ALA A 427 4.42 18.30 -9.25
N TYR A 428 3.50 19.26 -9.12
CA TYR A 428 3.60 20.67 -9.55
C TYR A 428 4.81 21.50 -9.06
N ASN A 429 5.68 20.94 -8.21
CA ASN A 429 6.89 21.59 -7.69
C ASN A 429 8.19 21.01 -8.28
N GLN A 430 8.11 20.08 -9.24
CA GLN A 430 9.26 19.47 -9.92
C GLN A 430 9.06 19.60 -11.44
N GLU A 431 9.62 20.66 -12.05
CA GLU A 431 9.40 21.01 -13.47
C GLU A 431 9.87 19.93 -14.47
N ASP A 432 10.68 18.96 -14.02
CA ASP A 432 11.26 17.87 -14.81
C ASP A 432 10.70 16.46 -14.45
N GLU A 433 9.76 16.32 -13.51
CA GLU A 433 9.25 14.99 -13.09
C GLU A 433 8.20 14.46 -14.09
N MET A 434 8.58 13.43 -14.86
CA MET A 434 7.75 12.88 -15.92
C MET A 434 6.50 12.16 -15.38
N SER A 435 5.35 12.44 -16.00
CA SER A 435 4.11 11.69 -15.86
C SER A 435 3.40 11.65 -17.21
N ILE A 436 2.69 10.56 -17.51
CA ILE A 436 1.95 10.35 -18.76
C ILE A 436 0.56 9.80 -18.41
N GLU A 437 -0.39 10.70 -18.16
CA GLU A 437 -1.77 10.36 -17.78
C GLU A 437 -2.58 9.93 -19.01
N LEU A 438 -2.91 8.64 -19.10
CA LEU A 438 -3.76 8.10 -20.16
C LEU A 438 -5.19 7.85 -19.66
N SER A 439 -6.17 7.98 -20.55
CA SER A 439 -7.51 7.45 -20.28
C SER A 439 -7.50 5.92 -20.34
N LEU A 440 -8.50 5.27 -19.72
CA LEU A 440 -8.68 3.82 -19.86
C LEU A 440 -8.90 3.37 -21.32
N GLU A 441 -9.39 4.25 -22.20
CA GLU A 441 -9.49 4.00 -23.64
C GLU A 441 -8.10 3.99 -24.29
N ASP A 442 -7.22 4.90 -23.89
CA ASP A 442 -5.84 5.00 -24.39
C ASP A 442 -4.94 3.89 -23.86
N VAL A 443 -5.06 3.51 -22.58
CA VAL A 443 -4.37 2.33 -22.01
C VAL A 443 -4.70 1.07 -22.83
N LYS A 444 -5.97 0.89 -23.23
CA LYS A 444 -6.38 -0.20 -24.13
C LYS A 444 -5.83 -0.04 -25.54
N ARG A 445 -5.86 1.17 -26.13
CA ARG A 445 -5.23 1.44 -27.45
C ARG A 445 -3.76 1.03 -27.48
N VAL A 446 -3.01 1.38 -26.44
CA VAL A 446 -1.59 1.02 -26.29
C VAL A 446 -1.44 -0.50 -26.14
N ALA A 447 -2.24 -1.14 -25.29
CA ALA A 447 -2.23 -2.61 -25.17
C ALA A 447 -2.49 -3.33 -26.51
N PHE A 448 -3.50 -2.89 -27.27
CA PHE A 448 -3.80 -3.46 -28.59
C PHE A 448 -2.67 -3.21 -29.61
N HIS A 449 -1.95 -2.10 -29.50
CA HIS A 449 -0.75 -1.82 -30.31
C HIS A 449 0.40 -2.80 -29.99
N HIS A 450 0.64 -3.09 -28.70
CA HIS A 450 1.62 -4.08 -28.24
C HIS A 450 1.12 -5.54 -28.33
N GLY A 451 0.12 -5.82 -29.18
CA GLY A 451 -0.27 -7.18 -29.56
C GLY A 451 -1.25 -7.90 -28.62
N PHE A 452 -1.82 -7.21 -27.63
CA PHE A 452 -2.85 -7.79 -26.76
C PHE A 452 -4.23 -7.87 -27.43
N GLU A 453 -4.99 -8.91 -27.09
CA GLU A 453 -6.45 -8.99 -27.29
C GLU A 453 -7.14 -9.10 -25.93
N ILE A 454 -8.29 -8.44 -25.78
CA ILE A 454 -9.08 -8.50 -24.54
C ILE A 454 -10.02 -9.69 -24.55
N GLU A 455 -9.87 -10.59 -23.57
CA GLU A 455 -10.71 -11.78 -23.40
C GLU A 455 -11.83 -11.54 -22.40
N LYS A 456 -11.59 -10.68 -21.40
CA LYS A 456 -12.52 -10.36 -20.31
C LYS A 456 -12.36 -8.90 -19.88
N GLU A 457 -13.46 -8.22 -19.57
CA GLU A 457 -13.46 -6.90 -18.95
C GLU A 457 -14.60 -6.79 -17.93
N SER A 458 -14.36 -6.07 -16.83
CA SER A 458 -15.42 -5.58 -15.92
C SER A 458 -14.92 -4.38 -15.11
N THR A 459 -15.82 -3.73 -14.37
CA THR A 459 -15.46 -2.72 -13.37
C THR A 459 -15.77 -3.27 -11.98
N ILE A 460 -14.80 -3.23 -11.07
CA ILE A 460 -14.90 -3.77 -9.73
C ILE A 460 -14.79 -2.62 -8.72
N ALA A 461 -15.83 -2.44 -7.91
CA ALA A 461 -15.87 -1.44 -6.86
C ALA A 461 -15.15 -1.98 -5.60
N THR A 462 -14.10 -1.28 -5.15
CA THR A 462 -13.19 -1.76 -4.08
C THR A 462 -12.61 -0.59 -3.29
N THR A 463 -11.90 -0.87 -2.18
CA THR A 463 -11.17 0.14 -1.39
C THR A 463 -9.66 -0.11 -1.39
N TYR A 464 -8.86 0.82 -0.84
CA TYR A 464 -7.43 0.61 -0.61
C TYR A 464 -7.04 1.07 0.81
N THR A 465 -6.44 0.18 1.61
CA THR A 465 -6.05 0.38 3.03
C THR A 465 -7.14 1.00 3.92
N THR A 466 -8.41 0.78 3.58
CA THR A 466 -9.49 1.61 4.12
C THR A 466 -9.99 1.13 5.48
N ASN A 467 -9.97 2.05 6.45
CA ASN A 467 -10.62 1.87 7.75
C ASN A 467 -12.13 1.74 7.56
N GLN A 468 -12.64 0.51 7.47
CA GLN A 468 -14.07 0.20 7.25
C GLN A 468 -15.00 0.75 8.36
N ARG A 469 -14.45 1.26 9.47
CA ARG A 469 -15.18 1.93 10.58
C ARG A 469 -15.09 3.46 10.56
N SER A 470 -14.42 4.03 9.56
CA SER A 470 -14.33 5.48 9.36
C SER A 470 -15.65 6.04 8.84
N MET A 471 -15.99 7.25 9.27
CA MET A 471 -17.11 8.06 8.74
C MET A 471 -16.84 8.56 7.32
N MET A 472 -15.59 8.52 6.85
CA MET A 472 -15.15 8.87 5.50
C MET A 472 -14.34 7.71 4.94
N GLN A 473 -14.73 7.19 3.78
CA GLN A 473 -14.09 6.07 3.11
C GLN A 473 -13.97 6.40 1.62
N ASN A 474 -12.83 6.09 1.01
CA ASN A 474 -12.59 6.31 -0.40
C ASN A 474 -12.82 4.99 -1.14
N GLN A 475 -13.55 5.03 -2.26
CA GLN A 475 -13.86 3.86 -3.06
C GLN A 475 -13.38 4.07 -4.49
N TYR A 476 -12.77 3.03 -5.05
CA TYR A 476 -12.26 2.98 -6.41
C TYR A 476 -13.18 2.12 -7.26
N TYR A 477 -13.45 2.56 -8.50
CA TYR A 477 -14.06 1.75 -9.54
C TYR A 477 -12.92 1.22 -10.42
N ALA A 478 -12.27 0.16 -9.93
CA ALA A 478 -11.11 -0.41 -10.59
C ALA A 478 -11.51 -1.09 -11.91
N ALA A 479 -10.74 -0.85 -12.96
CA ALA A 479 -10.86 -1.58 -14.20
C ALA A 479 -10.20 -2.97 -14.02
N PHE A 480 -10.98 -4.02 -14.25
CA PHE A 480 -10.51 -5.40 -14.26
C PHE A 480 -10.52 -5.93 -15.69
N TRP A 481 -9.41 -6.49 -16.15
CA TRP A 481 -9.36 -7.15 -17.45
C TRP A 481 -8.43 -8.36 -17.49
N THR A 482 -8.71 -9.24 -18.45
CA THR A 482 -7.82 -10.29 -18.92
C THR A 482 -7.51 -10.00 -20.37
N MET A 483 -6.22 -9.88 -20.69
CA MET A 483 -5.72 -9.73 -22.05
C MET A 483 -4.75 -10.86 -22.38
N ARG A 484 -4.80 -11.38 -23.61
CA ARG A 484 -3.83 -12.38 -24.10
C ARG A 484 -2.90 -11.74 -25.12
N LYS A 485 -1.59 -11.99 -25.00
CA LYS A 485 -0.61 -11.63 -26.03
C LYS A 485 -0.79 -12.55 -27.23
N LYS A 486 -1.08 -12.00 -28.41
CA LYS A 486 -1.13 -12.80 -29.64
C LYS A 486 0.27 -13.33 -29.99
N PRO A 487 0.39 -14.60 -30.43
CA PRO A 487 1.60 -15.05 -31.13
C PRO A 487 1.87 -14.17 -32.35
N PRO A 488 3.14 -13.90 -32.71
CA PRO A 488 3.48 -13.14 -33.90
C PRO A 488 2.96 -13.88 -35.13
N THR A 489 2.15 -13.20 -35.96
CA THR A 489 1.72 -13.76 -37.24
C THR A 489 2.96 -14.12 -38.07
N PRO A 490 3.09 -15.38 -38.53
CA PRO A 490 4.23 -15.77 -39.36
C PRO A 490 4.26 -14.91 -40.62
N PRO A 491 5.45 -14.49 -41.10
CA PRO A 491 5.55 -13.65 -42.28
C PRO A 491 4.88 -14.36 -43.45
N SER A 492 3.91 -13.68 -44.07
CA SER A 492 3.25 -14.17 -45.28
C SER A 492 4.31 -14.49 -46.32
N ALA A 493 4.36 -15.75 -46.77
CA ALA A 493 5.31 -16.16 -47.81
C ALA A 493 5.15 -15.21 -49.02
N PRO A 494 6.24 -14.68 -49.57
CA PRO A 494 6.15 -13.74 -50.69
C PRO A 494 5.44 -14.43 -51.85
N ASP A 495 4.45 -13.77 -52.44
CA ASP A 495 3.65 -14.31 -53.54
C ASP A 495 4.57 -14.89 -54.60
N ALA A 496 4.41 -16.19 -54.88
CA ALA A 496 5.19 -16.88 -55.89
C ALA A 496 4.80 -16.35 -57.26
N ALA A 497 5.49 -15.30 -57.71
CA ALA A 497 5.20 -14.58 -58.95
C ALA A 497 5.18 -15.55 -60.13
N VAL A 498 3.97 -15.86 -60.60
CA VAL A 498 3.75 -16.80 -61.70
C VAL A 498 4.15 -16.14 -63.02
N HIS A 499 5.46 -16.19 -63.31
CA HIS A 499 6.00 -15.89 -64.63
C HIS A 499 5.56 -16.97 -65.63
N ASN A 500 4.34 -16.82 -66.12
CA ASN A 500 3.84 -17.52 -67.29
C ASN A 500 4.24 -16.76 -68.56
N VAL A 501 4.82 -17.50 -69.51
CA VAL A 501 5.22 -17.11 -70.89
C VAL A 501 6.45 -16.21 -70.99
#